data_AF-A0A920D9E3-F1
#
_entry.id   AF-A0A920D9E3-F1
#
_cell.length_a   1.000
_cell.length_b   1.000
_cell.length_c   1.000
_cell.angle_alpha   90.00
_cell.angle_beta   90.00
_cell.angle_gamma   90.00
#
_symmetry.space_group_name_H-M   'P 1'
#
loop_
_entity.id
_entity.type
_entity.pdbx_description
1 polymer ?
#
loop_
_entity_poly.entity_id
_entity_poly.type
_entity_poly.pdbx_seq_one_letter_code
_entity_poly.pdbx_strand_id
1 'polypeptide(L)'
;MQLHFATSLYPDWKTVQDGAIDFSPEAAPQALNLQQPAVSYVPYDLQLNHSVAESFFRDPGLREAFGWSITEEMIHFFAAIPEYYSDAKDL
;
A
#
# COMPACT_ATOMS: atom_id res chain seq x y z
N MET A 1 -0.68 19.88 -4.44
CA MET A 1 -1.89 19.21 -3.90
C MET A 1 -1.68 18.95 -2.41
N GLN A 2 -2.72 18.76 -1.61
CA GLN A 2 -2.61 18.36 -0.21
C GLN A 2 -3.50 17.16 0.03
N LEU A 3 -2.96 16.14 0.70
CA LEU A 3 -3.74 15.00 1.17
C LEU A 3 -4.04 15.21 2.65
N HIS A 4 -5.32 15.16 3.00
CA HIS A 4 -5.79 15.30 4.36
C HIS A 4 -6.48 14.01 4.79
N PHE A 5 -6.13 13.49 5.97
CA PHE A 5 -6.71 12.23 6.46
C PHE A 5 -6.71 12.15 7.98
N ALA A 6 -7.61 11.31 8.50
CA ALA A 6 -7.64 10.82 9.87
C ALA A 6 -8.05 9.33 9.83
N THR A 7 -7.70 8.57 10.85
CA THR A 7 -8.10 7.16 10.97
C THR A 7 -8.82 6.95 12.30
N SER A 8 -9.60 5.87 12.40
CA SER A 8 -10.27 5.54 13.67
C SER A 8 -9.29 5.32 14.83
N LEU A 9 -8.05 4.89 14.53
CA LEU A 9 -6.97 4.72 15.51
C LEU A 9 -6.28 6.04 15.89
N TYR A 10 -6.20 6.98 14.94
CA TYR A 10 -5.56 8.28 15.13
C TYR A 10 -6.47 9.38 14.59
N PRO A 11 -7.39 9.90 15.43
CA PRO A 11 -8.43 10.82 14.99
C PRO A 11 -7.91 12.23 14.69
N ASP A 12 -6.69 12.55 15.13
CA ASP A 12 -6.05 13.82 14.82
C ASP A 12 -5.82 13.98 13.32
N TRP A 13 -6.24 15.13 12.80
CA TRP A 13 -6.17 15.44 11.39
C TRP A 13 -4.73 15.60 10.93
N LYS A 14 -4.34 14.82 9.92
CA LYS A 14 -2.99 14.85 9.33
C LYS A 14 -3.04 15.48 7.95
N THR A 15 -1.96 16.19 7.62
CA THR A 15 -1.79 16.81 6.30
C THR A 15 -0.47 16.39 5.71
N VAL A 16 -0.53 15.84 4.50
CA VAL A 16 0.61 15.52 3.66
C VAL A 16 0.68 16.57 2.55
N GLN A 17 1.84 17.22 2.46
CA GLN A 17 2.14 18.15 1.37
C GLN A 17 2.71 17.36 0.20
N ASP A 18 1.96 17.30 -0.90
CA ASP A 18 2.36 16.57 -2.10
C ASP A 18 3.66 17.12 -2.70
N GLY A 19 3.90 18.43 -2.58
CA GLY A 19 5.14 19.06 -3.04
C GLY A 19 6.40 18.68 -2.24
N ALA A 20 6.26 17.91 -1.15
CA ALA A 20 7.37 17.35 -0.40
C ALA A 20 7.72 15.91 -0.83
N ILE A 21 6.94 15.32 -1.76
CA ILE A 21 7.15 13.97 -2.27
C ILE A 21 7.89 14.05 -3.60
N ASP A 22 8.94 13.25 -3.73
CA ASP A 22 9.66 13.09 -4.99
C ASP A 22 8.94 12.04 -5.86
N PHE A 23 8.35 12.49 -6.96
CA PHE A 23 7.69 11.65 -7.97
C PHE A 23 8.55 11.43 -9.21
N SER A 24 9.85 11.76 -9.16
CA SER A 24 10.76 11.46 -10.26
C SER A 24 10.86 9.94 -10.50
N PRO A 25 11.08 9.48 -11.74
CA PRO A 25 11.22 8.06 -12.05
C PRO A 25 12.34 7.35 -11.27
N GLU A 26 13.34 8.11 -10.82
CA GLU A 26 14.51 7.63 -10.08
C GLU A 26 14.30 7.63 -8.56
N ALA A 27 13.21 8.22 -8.06
CA ALA A 27 12.90 8.25 -6.65
C ALA A 27 12.67 6.83 -6.10
N ALA A 28 13.17 6.60 -4.89
CA ALA A 28 12.89 5.34 -4.21
C ALA A 28 11.40 5.22 -3.90
N PRO A 29 10.77 4.06 -4.15
CA PRO A 29 9.34 3.88 -3.88
C PRO A 29 9.07 3.95 -2.37
N GLN A 30 8.03 4.69 -1.99
CA GLN A 30 7.64 4.88 -0.59
C GLN A 30 6.16 4.60 -0.37
N ALA A 31 5.83 4.13 0.83
CA ALA A 31 4.47 3.98 1.30
C ALA A 31 4.20 4.95 2.45
N LEU A 32 3.02 5.58 2.44
CA LEU A 32 2.55 6.39 3.55
C LEU A 32 1.96 5.48 4.64
N ASN A 33 2.53 5.49 5.84
CA ASN A 33 2.04 4.68 6.95
C ASN A 33 0.88 5.38 7.68
N LEU A 34 -0.34 4.94 7.40
CA LEU A 34 -1.56 5.48 8.01
C LEU A 34 -1.79 4.99 9.46
N GLN A 35 -1.03 3.98 9.90
CA GLN A 35 -1.16 3.34 11.22
C GLN A 35 -0.21 3.94 12.28
N GLN A 36 0.26 5.16 12.08
CA GLN A 36 1.09 5.87 13.05
C GLN A 36 0.50 7.21 13.48
N PRO A 37 0.82 7.71 14.69
CA PRO A 37 0.29 8.98 15.17
C PRO A 37 0.78 10.19 14.36
N ALA A 38 1.97 10.12 13.76
CA ALA A 38 2.52 11.14 12.89
C ALA A 38 2.53 10.67 11.42
N VAL A 39 2.62 11.63 10.49
CA VAL A 39 2.89 11.33 9.07
C VAL A 39 4.28 10.72 8.97
N SER A 40 4.36 9.50 8.45
CA SER A 40 5.63 8.82 8.21
C SER A 40 5.58 8.03 6.91
N TYR A 41 6.73 8.00 6.23
CA TYR A 41 6.93 7.20 5.05
C TYR A 41 7.83 6.03 5.40
N VAL A 42 7.53 4.88 4.81
CA VAL A 42 8.38 3.68 4.88
C VAL A 42 8.79 3.29 3.46
N PRO A 43 9.93 2.62 3.27
CA PRO A 43 10.26 2.01 1.98
C PRO A 43 9.11 1.12 1.52
N TYR A 44 8.72 1.25 0.26
CA TYR A 44 7.77 0.32 -0.35
C TYR A 44 8.56 -0.78 -1.06
N ASP A 45 8.39 -2.01 -0.60
CA ASP A 45 9.01 -3.21 -1.17
C ASP A 45 7.99 -4.36 -1.27
N LEU A 46 8.39 -5.44 -1.95
CA LEU A 46 7.58 -6.65 -2.10
C LEU A 46 7.05 -7.20 -0.78
N GLN A 47 7.87 -7.16 0.27
CA GLN A 47 7.53 -7.73 1.56
C GLN A 47 6.41 -6.93 2.24
N LEU A 48 6.50 -5.59 2.18
CA LEU A 48 5.45 -4.71 2.67
C LEU A 48 4.16 -4.91 1.88
N ASN A 49 4.24 -4.97 0.55
CA ASN A 49 3.04 -5.16 -0.27
C ASN A 49 2.38 -6.51 -0.04
N HIS A 50 3.17 -7.57 0.14
CA HIS A 50 2.68 -8.91 0.51
C HIS A 50 1.96 -8.90 1.85
N SER A 51 2.56 -8.28 2.87
CA SER A 51 1.94 -8.15 4.19
C SER A 51 0.60 -7.40 4.14
N VAL A 52 0.51 -6.36 3.31
CA VAL A 52 -0.73 -5.58 3.10
C VAL A 52 -1.77 -6.40 2.35
N ALA A 53 -1.38 -7.06 1.25
CA ALA A 53 -2.29 -7.89 0.45
C ALA A 53 -2.83 -9.06 1.27
N GLU A 54 -1.97 -9.75 2.02
CA GLU A 54 -2.38 -10.83 2.91
C GLU A 54 -3.39 -10.33 3.95
N SER A 55 -3.09 -9.23 4.64
CA SER A 55 -3.98 -8.65 5.65
C SER A 55 -5.34 -8.27 5.06
N PHE A 56 -5.37 -7.74 3.83
CA PHE A 56 -6.61 -7.33 3.15
C PHE A 56 -7.45 -8.54 2.71
N PHE A 57 -6.84 -9.51 2.02
CA PHE A 57 -7.58 -10.65 1.46
C PHE A 57 -7.94 -11.71 2.50
N ARG A 58 -7.20 -11.79 3.62
CA ARG A 58 -7.47 -12.73 4.72
C ARG A 58 -8.32 -12.16 5.84
N ASP A 59 -8.67 -10.87 5.82
CA ASP A 59 -9.61 -10.32 6.79
C ASP A 59 -10.95 -11.08 6.72
N PRO A 60 -11.41 -11.70 7.82
CA PRO A 60 -12.63 -12.51 7.79
C PRO A 60 -13.87 -11.70 7.38
N GLY A 61 -13.95 -10.43 7.80
CA GLY A 61 -15.08 -9.56 7.51
C GLY A 61 -15.14 -9.17 6.04
N LEU A 62 -14.00 -8.78 5.45
CA LEU A 62 -13.91 -8.50 4.02
C LEU A 62 -14.17 -9.76 3.19
N ARG A 63 -13.57 -10.88 3.57
CA ARG A 63 -13.77 -12.15 2.86
C ARG A 63 -15.23 -12.59 2.85
N GLU A 64 -15.94 -12.45 3.98
CA GLU A 64 -17.37 -12.74 4.06
C GLU A 64 -18.18 -11.73 3.23
N ALA A 65 -17.93 -10.44 3.40
CA ALA A 65 -18.67 -9.37 2.72
C ALA A 65 -18.57 -9.47 1.19
N PHE A 66 -17.41 -9.87 0.67
CA PHE A 66 -17.17 -9.98 -0.76
C PHE A 66 -17.28 -11.41 -1.31
N GLY A 67 -17.53 -12.41 -0.46
CA GLY A 67 -17.66 -13.82 -0.88
C GLY A 67 -16.40 -14.37 -1.55
N TRP A 68 -15.23 -13.88 -1.14
CA TRP A 68 -13.96 -14.18 -1.81
C TRP A 68 -13.44 -15.59 -1.49
N SER A 69 -12.99 -16.28 -2.53
CA SER A 69 -12.19 -17.51 -2.44
C SER A 69 -10.77 -17.28 -2.99
N ILE A 70 -10.12 -16.22 -2.51
CA ILE A 70 -8.76 -15.87 -2.93
C ILE A 70 -7.78 -16.90 -2.34
N THR A 71 -7.00 -17.55 -3.20
CA THR A 71 -5.96 -18.50 -2.79
C THR A 71 -4.67 -17.79 -2.42
N GLU A 72 -3.75 -18.49 -1.76
CA GLU A 72 -2.44 -17.92 -1.44
C GLU A 72 -1.64 -17.52 -2.68
N GLU A 73 -1.72 -18.33 -3.72
CA GLU A 73 -1.09 -18.04 -5.01
C GLU A 73 -1.62 -16.74 -5.61
N MET A 74 -2.92 -16.47 -5.48
CA MET A 74 -3.50 -15.21 -5.94
C MET A 74 -3.02 -14.02 -5.10
N ILE A 75 -2.89 -14.17 -3.77
CA ILE A 75 -2.33 -13.12 -2.90
C ILE A 75 -0.90 -12.82 -3.31
N HIS A 76 -0.07 -13.85 -3.53
CA HIS A 76 1.31 -13.69 -3.99
C HIS A 76 1.38 -12.97 -5.34
N PHE A 77 0.50 -13.33 -6.28
CA PHE A 77 0.41 -12.68 -7.57
C PHE A 77 0.06 -11.18 -7.44
N PHE A 78 -0.95 -10.82 -6.64
CA PHE A 78 -1.33 -9.42 -6.42
C PHE A 78 -0.25 -8.64 -5.68
N ALA A 79 0.41 -9.26 -4.70
CA ALA A 79 1.48 -8.64 -3.92
C ALA A 79 2.72 -8.30 -4.75
N ALA A 80 2.93 -8.97 -5.88
CA ALA A 80 4.09 -8.76 -6.73
C ALA A 80 3.90 -7.66 -7.80
N ILE A 81 2.76 -6.96 -7.78
CA ILE A 81 2.54 -5.74 -8.58
C ILE A 81 3.09 -4.55 -7.77
N PRO A 82 3.91 -3.64 -8.34
CA PRO A 82 4.23 -3.49 -9.77
C PRO A 82 5.54 -4.15 -10.22
N GLU A 83 6.26 -4.87 -9.37
CA GLU A 83 7.59 -5.44 -9.70
C GLU A 83 7.55 -6.34 -10.96
N TYR A 84 6.44 -7.05 -11.22
CA TYR A 84 6.25 -7.80 -12.46
C TYR A 84 6.18 -6.93 -13.74
N TYR A 85 5.85 -5.65 -13.63
CA TYR A 85 5.70 -4.75 -14.78
C TYR A 85 6.96 -3.90 -15.04
N SER A 86 7.88 -3.79 -14.08
CA SER A 86 9.16 -3.11 -14.30
C SER A 86 10.07 -3.83 -15.30
N ASP A 87 9.96 -5.16 -15.40
CA ASP A 87 10.74 -5.99 -16.33
C ASP A 87 10.11 -6.08 -17.73
N ALA A 88 8.88 -5.60 -17.92
CA ALA A 88 8.18 -5.64 -19.21
C ALA A 88 8.54 -4.46 -20.14
N LYS A 89 9.58 -3.68 -19.83
CA LYS A 89 10.05 -2.57 -20.69
C LYS A 89 10.82 -3.01 -21.94
N ASP A 90 11.04 -4.31 -22.14
CA ASP A 90 11.83 -4.88 -23.25
C ASP A 90 11.04 -5.83 -24.18
N LEU A 91 9.72 -5.66 -24.35
CA LEU A 91 8.92 -6.39 -25.36
C LEU A 91 8.29 -5.46 -26.40
#